data_AF-A0A3D5BZW4-F1
#
_entry.id   AF-A0A3D5BZW4-F1
#
_cell.length_a   1.000
_cell.length_b   1.000
_cell.length_c   1.000
_cell.angle_alpha   90.00
_cell.angle_beta   90.00
_cell.angle_gamma   90.00
#
_symmetry.space_group_name_H-M   'P 1'
#
loop_
_entity.id
_entity.type
_entity.pdbx_description
1 polymer ?
#
loop_
_entity_poly.entity_id
_entity_poly.type
_entity_poly.pdbx_seq_one_letter_code
_entity_poly.pdbx_strand_id
1 'polypeptide(L)' 'MESENYGCKEARVDINFFFRPSGGKINEKKKLALLRALGHIELSGEAGGCKATCQSCLEYYMETKKKISDG' A
#
# COMPACT_ATOMS: atom_id res chain seq x y z
N MET A 1 7.93 -20.17 -8.47
CA MET A 1 6.96 -19.06 -8.69
C MET A 1 7.09 -18.15 -7.48
N GLU A 2 8.04 -17.21 -7.48
CA GLU A 2 8.34 -16.40 -6.29
C GLU A 2 7.46 -15.15 -6.23
N SER A 3 6.23 -15.31 -5.72
CA SER A 3 5.41 -14.22 -5.13
C SER A 3 4.16 -14.79 -4.45
N GLU A 4 4.32 -15.76 -3.56
CA GLU A 4 3.16 -16.36 -2.86
C GLU A 4 2.73 -15.62 -1.56
N ASN A 5 3.44 -14.59 -1.10
CA ASN A 5 3.12 -13.94 0.19
C ASN A 5 3.14 -12.41 0.16
N TYR A 6 2.63 -11.75 -0.89
CA TYR A 6 2.38 -10.30 -0.78
C TYR A 6 1.08 -10.06 0.01
N GLY A 7 1.20 -9.85 1.31
CA GLY A 7 0.10 -9.68 2.24
C GLY A 7 -0.04 -8.28 2.84
N CYS A 8 -0.99 -8.12 3.78
CA CYS A 8 -1.26 -6.83 4.41
C CYS A 8 -0.03 -6.33 5.24
N LYS A 9 0.94 -7.18 5.60
CA LYS A 9 2.21 -6.78 6.26
C LYS A 9 3.17 -6.09 5.28
N GLU A 10 3.37 -6.66 4.10
CA GLU A 10 4.22 -6.16 3.02
C GLU A 10 3.66 -4.85 2.46
N ALA A 11 2.34 -4.80 2.25
CA ALA A 11 1.65 -3.59 1.82
C ALA A 11 1.89 -2.41 2.78
N ARG A 12 1.89 -2.64 4.10
CA ARG A 12 2.19 -1.60 5.10
C ARG A 12 3.64 -1.11 5.02
N VAL A 13 4.60 -2.00 4.76
CA VAL A 13 6.01 -1.60 4.56
C VAL A 13 6.15 -0.72 3.33
N ASP A 14 5.51 -1.10 2.22
CA ASP A 14 5.52 -0.34 0.97
C ASP A 14 4.84 1.04 1.10
N ILE A 15 3.71 1.12 1.82
CA ILE A 15 3.02 2.38 2.16
C ILE A 15 3.97 3.30 2.95
N ASN A 16 4.57 2.80 4.03
CA ASN A 16 5.53 3.57 4.83
C ASN A 16 6.72 4.03 4.01
N PHE A 17 7.25 3.16 3.13
CA PHE A 17 8.39 3.51 2.29
C PHE A 17 8.07 4.66 1.33
N PHE A 18 6.90 4.64 0.69
CA PHE A 18 6.44 5.73 -0.18
C PHE A 18 6.39 7.06 0.59
N PHE A 19 5.71 7.01 1.73
CA PHE A 19 5.40 8.16 2.58
C PHE A 19 6.57 8.63 3.47
N ARG A 20 7.65 7.84 3.59
CA ARG A 20 8.80 8.17 4.44
C ARG A 20 9.38 9.54 4.02
N PRO A 21 9.48 10.51 4.94
CA PRO A 21 9.99 11.87 4.68
C PRO A 21 11.53 11.90 4.55
N SER A 22 12.16 10.77 4.22
CA SER A 22 13.60 10.66 4.11
C SER A 22 14.11 11.34 2.83
N GLY A 23 14.28 12.67 2.88
CA GLY A 23 15.21 13.54 2.11
C GLY A 23 15.25 13.42 0.58
N GLY A 24 14.57 12.45 -0.01
CA GLY A 24 14.60 12.06 -1.40
C GLY A 24 13.20 12.22 -1.96
N LYS A 25 13.14 13.03 -3.02
CA LYS A 25 11.95 13.23 -3.86
C LYS A 25 11.30 11.89 -4.20
N ILE A 26 9.98 11.89 -4.43
CA ILE A 26 9.26 10.70 -4.90
C ILE A 26 9.95 10.18 -6.18
N ASN A 27 10.53 8.99 -6.09
CA ASN A 27 11.23 8.32 -7.19
C ASN A 27 10.44 7.09 -7.67
N GLU A 28 10.90 6.45 -8.74
CA GLU A 28 10.24 5.29 -9.32
C GLU A 28 10.07 4.13 -8.33
N LYS A 29 11.08 3.86 -7.48
CA LYS A 29 11.02 2.81 -6.46
C LYS A 29 9.87 3.04 -5.46
N LYS A 30 9.68 4.30 -5.02
CA LYS A 30 8.57 4.68 -4.15
C LYS A 30 7.22 4.50 -4.86
N LYS A 31 7.10 4.95 -6.12
CA LYS A 31 5.86 4.79 -6.91
C LYS A 31 5.50 3.31 -7.07
N LEU A 32 6.46 2.47 -7.40
CA LEU A 32 6.26 1.03 -7.54
C LEU A 32 5.82 0.36 -6.23
N ALA A 33 6.40 0.77 -5.10
CA ALA A 33 5.97 0.31 -3.77
C ALA A 33 4.50 0.65 -3.51
N LEU A 34 4.11 1.90 -3.75
CA LEU A 34 2.71 2.30 -3.57
C LEU A 34 1.76 1.53 -4.50
N LEU A 35 2.13 1.32 -5.77
CA LEU A 35 1.31 0.56 -6.72
C LEU A 35 1.08 -0.89 -6.27
N ARG A 36 2.10 -1.57 -5.73
CA ARG A 36 1.93 -2.91 -5.17
C ARG A 36 0.99 -2.92 -3.97
N ALA A 37 1.15 -1.97 -3.05
CA ALA A 37 0.31 -1.88 -1.87
C ALA A 37 -1.16 -1.60 -2.24
N LEU A 38 -1.40 -0.69 -3.19
CA LEU A 38 -2.74 -0.41 -3.71
C LEU A 38 -3.33 -1.61 -4.46
N GLY A 39 -2.52 -2.31 -5.26
CA GLY A 39 -2.94 -3.55 -5.90
C GLY A 39 -3.42 -4.59 -4.88
N HIS A 40 -2.67 -4.80 -3.79
CA HIS A 40 -3.09 -5.70 -2.72
C HIS A 40 -4.36 -5.24 -1.98
N ILE A 41 -4.46 -3.93 -1.73
CA ILE A 41 -5.66 -3.30 -1.19
C ILE A 41 -6.86 -3.63 -2.07
N GLU A 42 -6.77 -3.48 -3.39
CA GLU A 42 -7.88 -3.71 -4.34
C GLU A 42 -8.17 -5.19 -4.65
N LEU A 43 -7.17 -6.08 -4.52
CA LEU A 43 -7.24 -7.48 -4.95
C LEU A 43 -7.71 -8.47 -3.87
N SER A 44 -7.86 -8.05 -2.61
CA SER A 44 -8.18 -8.96 -1.48
C SER A 44 -9.64 -9.48 -1.47
N GLY A 45 -10.30 -9.58 -2.62
CA GLY A 45 -11.58 -10.24 -2.80
C GLY A 45 -11.46 -11.44 -3.72
N GLU A 46 -11.76 -12.64 -3.20
CA GLU A 46 -11.94 -13.83 -4.02
C GLU A 46 -13.09 -13.64 -5.03
N ALA A 47 -12.78 -13.99 -6.28
CA ALA A 47 -13.66 -14.53 -7.33
C ALA A 47 -15.15 -14.10 -7.30
N GLY A 48 -15.48 -12.97 -7.93
CA GLY A 48 -16.90 -12.65 -8.17
C GLY A 48 -17.27 -11.20 -8.48
N GLY A 49 -16.41 -10.43 -9.16
CA GLY A 49 -16.86 -9.18 -9.78
C GLY A 49 -17.09 -7.96 -8.87
N CYS A 50 -16.81 -8.03 -7.57
CA CYS A 50 -16.68 -6.85 -6.72
C CYS A 50 -15.31 -6.87 -6.02
N LYS A 51 -14.47 -5.85 -6.30
CA LYS A 51 -13.17 -5.65 -5.63
C LYS A 51 -13.43 -5.53 -4.12
N ALA A 52 -13.14 -6.58 -3.35
CA ALA A 52 -13.15 -6.50 -1.90
C ALA A 52 -11.82 -5.89 -1.46
N THR A 53 -11.90 -4.79 -0.72
CA THR A 53 -10.72 -4.09 -0.25
C THR A 53 -10.15 -4.76 1.01
N CYS A 54 -8.82 -4.97 1.18
CA CYS A 54 -8.25 -5.30 2.51
C CYS A 54 -8.50 -4.09 3.43
N GLN A 55 -9.63 -4.07 4.15
CA GLN A 55 -10.09 -2.93 4.97
C GLN A 55 -8.98 -2.44 5.91
N SER A 56 -8.29 -3.36 6.59
CA SER A 56 -7.20 -3.02 7.50
C SER A 56 -5.93 -2.45 6.82
N CYS A 57 -5.75 -2.66 5.51
CA CYS A 57 -4.71 -1.99 4.72
C CYS A 57 -5.18 -0.63 4.20
N LEU A 58 -6.46 -0.52 3.82
CA LEU A 58 -7.06 0.74 3.41
C LEU A 58 -7.03 1.76 4.56
N GLU A 59 -7.47 1.35 5.75
CA GLU A 59 -7.45 2.19 6.96
C GLU A 59 -6.03 2.65 7.27
N TYR A 60 -5.05 1.75 7.19
CA TYR A 60 -3.64 2.07 7.40
C TYR A 60 -3.11 3.09 6.38
N TYR A 61 -3.42 2.89 5.09
CA TYR A 61 -3.06 3.82 4.03
C TYR A 61 -3.63 5.22 4.28
N MET A 62 -4.93 5.32 4.62
CA MET A 62 -5.61 6.58 4.88
C MET A 62 -5.04 7.29 6.10
N GLU A 63 -4.80 6.57 7.20
CA GLU A 63 -4.21 7.14 8.41
C GLU A 63 -2.79 7.68 8.15
N THR A 64 -1.96 6.92 7.43
CA THR A 64 -0.59 7.31 7.10
C THR A 64 -0.58 8.56 6.21
N LYS A 65 -1.43 8.58 5.18
CA LYS A 65 -1.59 9.73 4.28
C LYS A 65 -2.01 10.99 5.05
N LYS A 66 -2.96 10.85 5.98
CA LYS A 66 -3.45 11.95 6.81
C LYS A 66 -2.34 12.51 7.70
N LYS A 67 -1.63 11.65 8.45
CA LYS A 67 -0.50 12.04 9.32
C LYS A 67 0.58 12.87 8.63
N ILE A 68 0.77 12.68 7.33
CA ILE A 68 1.78 13.41 6.53
C ILE A 68 1.22 14.69 5.91
N SER A 69 -0.09 14.73 5.65
CA SER A 69 -0.73 15.93 5.11
C SER A 69 -1.00 16.97 6.21
N ASP A 70 -1.19 16.52 7.45
CA ASP A 70 -1.35 17.36 8.65
C ASP A 70 0.01 17.79 9.28
N GLY A 71 1.15 17.37 8.73
CA GLY A 71 2.49 17.58 9.29
C GLY A 71 3.43 18.43 8.43
#